data_AF-U1PLH0-F1
#
_entry.id   AF-U1PLH0-F1
#
_cell.length_a   1.000
_cell.length_b   1.000
_cell.length_c   1.000
_cell.angle_alpha   90.00
_cell.angle_beta   90.00
_cell.angle_gamma   90.00
#
_symmetry.space_group_name_H-M   'P 1'
#
loop_
_entity.id
_entity.type
_entity.pdbx_description
1 polymer ?
#
loop_
_entity_poly.entity_id
_entity_poly.type
_entity_poly.pdbx_seq_one_letter_code
_entity_poly.pdbx_strand_id
1 'polypeptide(L)'
;MAALTDRGVDPGDIDQIRVRAPLVSVAMEGLSRPYRGDRLHPVNVTFSVPYTLAVYLVAGEVTPRQLTPGYIERNRAELDAMADRITLDHDWSLTADVLAGLGAGVDYGPLLRDRGPVASLRALRQVGETHDSIDTVREVAGLLRSGETRAVLDALRSPLDWERFDAGNARFDNLEFAFGAVIEARVDGERYRVRADEHAGACGRPLSETTATVRRRFEREAGAGFDCVCQAHEQGLSALTRFLSAPGGGTVTER
;
A
#
# COMPACT_ATOMS: atom_id res chain seq x y z
N MET A 1 12.47 -3.62 8.52
CA MET A 1 12.53 -5.10 8.56
C MET A 1 13.83 -5.63 8.03
N ALA A 2 14.33 -5.18 6.87
CA ALA A 2 15.73 -5.39 6.46
C ALA A 2 16.69 -5.08 7.63
N ALA A 3 16.51 -3.96 8.34
CA ALA A 3 17.29 -3.64 9.54
C ALA A 3 17.25 -4.68 10.70
N LEU A 4 16.23 -5.54 10.81
CA LEU A 4 16.20 -6.64 11.79
C LEU A 4 16.85 -7.90 11.19
N THR A 5 16.57 -8.21 9.93
CA THR A 5 17.16 -9.36 9.21
C THR A 5 18.66 -9.19 8.97
N ASP A 6 19.10 -7.98 8.60
CA ASP A 6 20.50 -7.57 8.39
C ASP A 6 21.31 -7.59 9.69
N ARG A 7 20.64 -7.55 10.85
CA ARG A 7 21.24 -7.71 12.17
C ARG A 7 21.34 -9.17 12.61
N GLY A 8 20.87 -10.11 11.79
CA GLY A 8 20.90 -11.54 12.11
C GLY A 8 20.03 -11.92 13.30
N VAL A 9 18.96 -11.16 13.56
CA VAL A 9 17.99 -11.48 14.62
C VAL A 9 17.30 -12.80 14.29
N ASP A 10 17.36 -13.77 15.21
CA ASP A 10 16.59 -15.00 15.10
C ASP A 10 15.10 -14.67 15.27
N PRO A 11 14.20 -15.12 14.37
CA PRO A 11 12.76 -14.99 14.55
C PRO A 11 12.26 -15.49 15.93
N GLY A 12 12.96 -16.46 16.54
CA GLY A 12 12.68 -16.97 17.87
C GLY A 12 12.75 -15.91 18.98
N ASP A 13 13.68 -14.96 18.86
CA ASP A 13 13.99 -13.92 19.86
C ASP A 13 13.01 -12.73 19.82
N ILE A 14 12.11 -12.74 18.84
CA ILE A 14 11.10 -11.68 18.67
C ILE A 14 9.97 -11.89 19.68
N ASP A 15 9.89 -11.04 20.70
CA ASP A 15 8.82 -11.07 21.69
C ASP A 15 7.49 -10.56 21.14
N GLN A 16 7.54 -9.43 20.43
CA GLN A 16 6.36 -8.72 19.94
C GLN A 16 6.73 -7.77 18.81
N ILE A 17 5.85 -7.63 17.83
CA ILE A 17 5.89 -6.57 16.82
C ILE A 17 4.58 -5.81 16.84
N ARG A 18 4.68 -4.49 16.88
CA ARG A 18 3.55 -3.57 16.73
C ARG A 18 3.71 -2.81 15.43
N VAL A 19 2.75 -2.98 14.53
CA VAL A 19 2.65 -2.23 13.29
C VAL A 19 1.58 -1.16 13.45
N ARG A 20 1.94 0.09 13.19
CA ARG A 20 1.00 1.21 13.13
C ARG A 20 0.82 1.62 11.68
N ALA A 21 -0.42 1.80 11.25
CA ALA A 21 -0.77 2.10 9.87
C ALA A 21 -1.95 3.08 9.78
N PRO A 22 -2.23 3.68 8.61
CA PRO A 22 -3.43 4.45 8.37
C PRO A 22 -4.71 3.63 8.58
N LEU A 23 -5.82 4.31 8.87
CA LEU A 23 -7.12 3.71 9.19
C LEU A 23 -7.58 2.74 8.11
N VAL A 24 -7.38 3.08 6.84
CA VAL A 24 -7.78 2.23 5.71
C VAL A 24 -7.01 0.91 5.66
N SER A 25 -5.73 0.88 6.04
CA SER A 25 -4.96 -0.37 6.13
C SER A 25 -5.50 -1.27 7.25
N VAL A 26 -5.86 -0.68 8.39
CA VAL A 26 -6.50 -1.39 9.51
C VAL A 26 -7.89 -1.91 9.12
N ALA A 27 -8.66 -1.11 8.40
CA ALA A 27 -9.96 -1.50 7.86
C ALA A 27 -9.85 -2.70 6.92
N MET A 28 -8.87 -2.68 6.00
CA MET A 28 -8.62 -3.77 5.06
C MET A 28 -8.18 -5.06 5.75
N GLU A 29 -7.31 -4.97 6.76
CA GLU A 29 -6.95 -6.10 7.62
C GLU A 29 -8.21 -6.73 8.24
N GLY A 30 -9.09 -5.89 8.80
CA GLY A 30 -10.37 -6.29 9.36
C GLY A 30 -11.27 -7.03 8.38
N LEU A 31 -11.44 -6.46 7.17
CA LEU A 31 -12.25 -7.07 6.10
C LEU A 31 -11.71 -8.42 5.65
N SER A 32 -10.40 -8.63 5.70
CA SER A 32 -9.80 -9.91 5.31
C SER A 32 -9.94 -11.00 6.38
N ARG A 33 -10.13 -10.62 7.66
CA ARG A 33 -10.12 -11.55 8.80
C ARG A 33 -11.20 -12.64 8.73
N PRO A 34 -12.47 -12.36 8.39
CA PRO A 34 -13.51 -13.39 8.30
C PRO A 34 -13.23 -14.48 7.26
N TYR A 35 -12.38 -14.19 6.26
CA TYR A 35 -12.02 -15.15 5.22
C TYR A 35 -10.87 -16.08 5.61
N ARG A 36 -10.30 -15.90 6.81
CA ARG A 36 -9.29 -16.79 7.41
C ARG A 36 -9.99 -17.97 8.06
N GLY A 37 -10.37 -18.95 7.24
CA GLY A 37 -10.89 -20.23 7.73
C GLY A 37 -9.77 -21.15 8.23
N ASP A 38 -10.10 -22.43 8.38
CA ASP A 38 -9.17 -23.47 8.84
C ASP A 38 -7.91 -23.56 7.97
N ARG A 39 -8.04 -23.23 6.68
CA ARG A 39 -6.94 -23.18 5.71
C ARG A 39 -6.54 -21.75 5.40
N LEU A 40 -5.24 -21.49 5.52
CA LEU A 40 -4.65 -20.21 5.17
C LEU A 40 -4.32 -20.17 3.67
N HIS A 41 -5.09 -19.40 2.90
CA HIS A 41 -4.85 -19.22 1.46
C HIS A 41 -3.82 -18.13 1.17
N PRO A 42 -3.10 -18.17 0.03
CA PRO A 42 -2.17 -17.12 -0.38
C PRO A 42 -2.77 -15.71 -0.41
N VAL A 43 -4.05 -15.60 -0.81
CA VAL A 43 -4.81 -14.35 -0.78
C VAL A 43 -4.91 -13.83 0.65
N ASN A 44 -5.26 -14.68 1.61
CA ASN A 44 -5.40 -14.30 3.00
C ASN A 44 -4.08 -13.80 3.60
N VAL A 45 -2.96 -14.42 3.22
CA VAL A 45 -1.62 -13.96 3.62
C VAL A 45 -1.35 -12.57 3.04
N THR A 46 -1.58 -12.39 1.74
CA THR A 46 -1.29 -11.14 1.01
C THR A 46 -2.12 -9.96 1.54
N PHE A 47 -3.36 -10.21 1.95
CA PHE A 47 -4.25 -9.20 2.52
C PHE A 47 -4.18 -9.11 4.05
N SER A 48 -3.16 -9.73 4.67
CA SER A 48 -2.93 -9.65 6.10
C SER A 48 -1.54 -9.13 6.40
N VAL A 49 -1.46 -7.99 7.10
CA VAL A 49 -0.18 -7.41 7.54
C VAL A 49 0.56 -8.38 8.49
N PRO A 50 -0.08 -8.94 9.54
CA PRO A 50 0.54 -9.97 10.37
C PRO A 50 1.12 -11.15 9.60
N TYR A 51 0.33 -11.75 8.69
CA TYR A 51 0.81 -12.94 7.97
C TYR A 51 1.85 -12.62 6.90
N THR A 52 1.73 -11.51 6.17
CA THR A 52 2.77 -11.10 5.21
C THR A 52 4.09 -10.85 5.93
N LEU A 53 4.05 -10.18 7.09
CA LEU A 53 5.24 -9.93 7.89
C LEU A 53 5.79 -11.21 8.54
N ALA A 54 4.92 -12.12 8.98
CA ALA A 54 5.33 -13.44 9.47
C ALA A 54 6.06 -14.25 8.39
N VAL A 55 5.56 -14.27 7.15
CA VAL A 55 6.25 -14.91 6.03
C VAL A 55 7.62 -14.29 5.82
N TYR A 56 7.73 -12.95 5.81
CA TYR A 56 9.02 -12.27 5.67
C TYR A 56 10.01 -12.67 6.78
N LEU A 57 9.54 -12.75 8.02
CA LEU A 57 10.39 -13.07 9.18
C LEU A 57 10.84 -14.53 9.20
N VAL A 58 9.95 -15.47 8.88
CA VAL A 58 10.26 -16.90 8.85
C VAL A 58 11.09 -17.27 7.63
N ALA A 59 10.78 -16.71 6.45
CA ALA A 59 11.40 -17.09 5.19
C ALA A 59 12.59 -16.20 4.78
N GLY A 60 12.74 -15.04 5.41
CA GLY A 60 13.69 -13.99 5.01
C GLY A 60 13.28 -13.20 3.76
N GLU A 61 12.23 -13.61 3.05
CA GLU A 61 11.74 -12.97 1.83
C GLU A 61 10.22 -13.17 1.65
N VAL A 62 9.59 -12.30 0.86
CA VAL A 62 8.20 -12.49 0.40
C VAL A 62 8.19 -12.49 -1.12
N THR A 63 8.17 -13.69 -1.71
CA THR A 63 8.09 -13.88 -3.16
C THR A 63 6.95 -14.86 -3.49
N PRO A 64 6.57 -15.01 -4.78
CA PRO A 64 5.57 -16.00 -5.18
C PRO A 64 5.88 -17.43 -4.71
N ARG A 65 7.15 -17.77 -4.44
CA ARG A 65 7.57 -19.08 -3.92
C ARG A 65 7.00 -19.36 -2.53
N GLN A 66 7.02 -18.36 -1.64
CA GLN A 66 6.48 -18.44 -0.29
C GLN A 66 4.95 -18.30 -0.25
N LEU A 67 4.34 -17.77 -1.31
CA LEU A 67 2.89 -17.60 -1.43
C LEU A 67 2.21 -18.76 -2.17
N THR A 68 2.82 -19.95 -2.20
CA THR A 68 2.17 -21.15 -2.72
C THR A 68 1.36 -21.86 -1.63
N PRO A 69 0.23 -22.51 -1.95
CA PRO A 69 -0.52 -23.29 -0.97
C PRO A 69 0.35 -24.33 -0.25
N GLY A 70 1.27 -24.98 -0.98
CA GLY A 70 2.16 -25.99 -0.41
C GLY A 70 3.20 -25.43 0.57
N TYR A 71 3.74 -24.24 0.32
CA TYR A 71 4.65 -23.59 1.28
C TYR A 71 3.89 -23.18 2.54
N ILE A 72 2.74 -22.53 2.39
CA ILE A 72 1.93 -22.04 3.50
C ILE A 72 1.48 -23.19 4.40
N GLU A 73 1.03 -24.31 3.82
CA GLU A 73 0.61 -25.49 4.57
C GLU A 73 1.76 -26.10 5.38
N ARG A 74 2.95 -26.26 4.77
CA ARG A 74 4.11 -26.86 5.45
C ARG A 74 4.64 -26.01 6.60
N ASN A 75 4.55 -24.69 6.48
CA ASN A 75 5.07 -23.75 7.49
C ASN A 75 3.96 -23.17 8.38
N ARG A 76 2.73 -23.72 8.32
CA ARG A 76 1.54 -23.11 8.93
C ARG A 76 1.73 -22.78 10.40
N ALA A 77 2.27 -23.71 11.17
CA ALA A 77 2.45 -23.56 12.61
C ALA A 77 3.43 -22.41 12.95
N GLU A 78 4.54 -22.30 12.21
CA GLU A 78 5.52 -21.22 12.40
C GLU A 78 4.95 -19.87 11.98
N LEU A 79 4.20 -19.83 10.88
CA LEU A 79 3.54 -18.61 10.40
C LEU A 79 2.46 -18.12 11.37
N ASP A 80 1.64 -19.01 11.92
CA ASP A 80 0.64 -18.66 12.94
C ASP A 80 1.33 -18.17 14.22
N ALA A 81 2.33 -18.90 14.71
CA ALA A 81 3.06 -18.52 15.94
C ALA A 81 3.77 -17.16 15.83
N MET A 82 4.28 -16.81 14.65
CA MET A 82 4.86 -15.49 14.39
C MET A 82 3.79 -14.42 14.20
N ALA A 83 2.72 -14.71 13.45
CA ALA A 83 1.61 -13.77 13.23
C ALA A 83 0.93 -13.37 14.56
N ASP A 84 0.83 -14.29 15.52
CA ASP A 84 0.28 -14.04 16.85
C ASP A 84 1.09 -13.01 17.67
N ARG A 85 2.38 -12.82 17.34
CA ARG A 85 3.25 -11.81 17.97
C ARG A 85 3.12 -10.44 17.29
N ILE A 86 2.39 -10.34 16.18
CA ILE A 86 2.29 -9.14 15.35
C ILE A 86 0.91 -8.49 15.52
N THR A 87 0.86 -7.30 16.09
CA THR A 87 -0.37 -6.50 16.20
C THR A 87 -0.39 -5.39 15.18
N LEU A 88 -1.57 -5.09 14.62
CA LEU A 88 -1.81 -3.94 13.76
C LEU A 88 -2.71 -2.92 14.47
N ASP A 89 -2.24 -1.70 14.57
CA ASP A 89 -2.92 -0.57 15.21
C ASP A 89 -3.08 0.60 14.26
N HIS A 90 -4.11 1.41 14.48
CA HIS A 90 -4.28 2.66 13.76
C HIS A 90 -3.43 3.77 14.37
N ASP A 91 -2.80 4.58 13.51
CA ASP A 91 -2.14 5.83 13.86
C ASP A 91 -2.69 7.00 13.04
N TRP A 92 -3.25 7.98 13.74
CA TRP A 92 -3.92 9.13 13.13
C TRP A 92 -2.98 10.04 12.34
N SER A 93 -1.69 10.08 12.69
CA SER A 93 -0.70 10.85 11.92
C SER A 93 -0.58 10.29 10.50
N LEU A 94 -0.54 8.97 10.36
CA LEU A 94 -0.48 8.28 9.07
C LEU A 94 -1.78 8.44 8.27
N THR A 95 -2.93 8.51 8.95
CA THR A 95 -4.20 8.83 8.28
C THR A 95 -4.24 10.28 7.79
N ALA A 96 -3.70 11.22 8.55
CA ALA A 96 -3.57 12.61 8.10
C ALA A 96 -2.66 12.70 6.86
N ASP A 97 -1.54 11.95 6.83
CA ASP A 97 -0.64 11.87 5.67
C ASP A 97 -1.39 11.37 4.41
N VAL A 98 -2.18 10.29 4.52
CA VAL A 98 -3.01 9.78 3.41
C VAL A 98 -4.03 10.82 2.95
N LEU A 99 -4.73 11.47 3.88
CA LEU A 99 -5.75 12.47 3.55
C LEU A 99 -5.14 13.68 2.84
N ALA A 100 -3.97 14.15 3.30
CA ALA A 100 -3.26 15.27 2.72
C ALA A 100 -2.76 14.96 1.30
N GLY A 101 -2.14 13.79 1.10
CA GLY A 101 -1.64 13.37 -0.22
C GLY A 101 -2.75 13.19 -1.25
N LEU A 102 -3.90 12.66 -0.83
CA LEU A 102 -5.09 12.59 -1.69
C LEU A 102 -5.75 13.98 -1.88
N GLY A 103 -5.72 14.82 -0.84
CA GLY A 103 -6.28 16.18 -0.85
C GLY A 103 -5.57 17.12 -1.81
N ALA A 104 -4.31 16.85 -2.15
CA ALA A 104 -3.55 17.57 -3.14
C ALA A 104 -4.11 17.43 -4.58
N GLY A 105 -4.84 16.35 -4.86
CA GLY A 105 -5.44 16.08 -6.17
C GLY A 105 -6.97 16.10 -6.19
N VAL A 106 -7.65 15.95 -5.04
CA VAL A 106 -9.12 15.93 -4.93
C VAL A 106 -9.60 16.85 -3.81
N ASP A 107 -10.62 17.68 -4.08
CA ASP A 107 -11.22 18.53 -3.07
C ASP A 107 -12.36 17.82 -2.31
N TYR A 108 -12.13 17.51 -1.02
CA TYR A 108 -13.15 16.93 -0.15
C TYR A 108 -14.16 17.96 0.39
N GLY A 109 -13.81 19.25 0.36
CA GLY A 109 -14.58 20.32 0.97
C GLY A 109 -16.02 20.36 0.46
N PRO A 110 -16.25 20.40 -0.87
CA PRO A 110 -17.58 20.31 -1.46
C PRO A 110 -18.28 19.00 -1.16
N LEU A 111 -17.57 17.86 -1.22
CA LEU A 111 -18.17 16.55 -0.92
C LEU A 111 -18.76 16.50 0.49
N LEU A 112 -18.03 17.02 1.48
CA LEU A 112 -18.47 17.09 2.86
C LEU A 112 -19.60 18.13 3.06
N ARG A 113 -19.53 19.27 2.37
CA ARG A 113 -20.56 20.32 2.39
C ARG A 113 -21.88 19.83 1.78
N ASP A 114 -21.83 19.22 0.60
CA ASP A 114 -22.99 18.75 -0.17
C ASP A 114 -23.72 17.61 0.55
N ARG A 115 -22.99 16.73 1.25
CA ARG A 115 -23.58 15.65 2.04
C ARG A 115 -24.29 16.18 3.29
N GLY A 116 -23.75 17.24 3.90
CA GLY A 116 -24.25 17.84 5.14
C GLY A 116 -23.88 17.03 6.40
N PRO A 117 -23.90 17.66 7.60
CA PRO A 117 -23.33 17.10 8.81
C PRO A 117 -24.07 15.84 9.31
N VAL A 118 -25.39 15.80 9.16
CA VAL A 118 -26.21 14.66 9.60
C VAL A 118 -25.90 13.40 8.78
N ALA A 119 -25.76 13.54 7.47
CA ALA A 119 -25.45 12.41 6.60
C ALA A 119 -23.99 11.97 6.73
N SER A 120 -23.07 12.89 7.02
CA SER A 120 -21.68 12.55 7.37
C SER A 120 -21.60 11.77 8.69
N LEU A 121 -22.35 12.18 9.72
CA LEU A 121 -22.44 11.43 10.98
C LEU A 121 -23.05 10.04 10.79
N ARG A 122 -24.10 9.91 9.97
CA ARG A 122 -24.66 8.59 9.63
C ARG A 122 -23.66 7.72 8.86
N ALA A 123 -22.92 8.30 7.92
CA ALA A 123 -21.89 7.57 7.19
C ALA A 123 -20.79 7.06 8.14
N LEU A 124 -20.35 7.87 9.10
CA LEU A 124 -19.38 7.44 10.12
C LEU A 124 -19.91 6.31 11.01
N ARG A 125 -21.20 6.32 11.35
CA ARG A 125 -21.82 5.19 12.08
C ARG A 125 -21.89 3.94 11.22
N GLN A 126 -22.31 4.08 9.96
CA GLN A 126 -22.39 2.99 9.00
C GLN A 126 -21.02 2.37 8.72
N VAL A 127 -19.95 3.17 8.72
CA VAL A 127 -18.57 2.67 8.63
C VAL A 127 -18.24 1.76 9.82
N GLY A 128 -18.58 2.17 11.05
CA GLY A 128 -18.39 1.32 12.24
C GLY A 128 -19.23 0.04 12.22
N GLU A 129 -20.46 0.11 11.67
CA GLU A 129 -21.33 -1.07 11.51
C GLU A 129 -20.89 -2.02 10.38
N THR A 130 -20.23 -1.50 9.34
CA THR A 130 -19.78 -2.29 8.18
C THR A 130 -18.37 -2.83 8.38
N HIS A 131 -17.57 -2.19 9.23
CA HIS A 131 -16.19 -2.55 9.51
C HIS A 131 -16.01 -2.87 10.99
N ASP A 132 -16.18 -4.14 11.36
CA ASP A 132 -16.00 -4.64 12.74
C ASP A 132 -14.61 -4.33 13.34
N SER A 133 -13.62 -4.04 12.49
CA SER A 133 -12.28 -3.63 12.90
C SER A 133 -12.15 -2.16 13.28
N ILE A 134 -13.14 -1.33 12.97
CA ILE A 134 -13.14 0.11 13.23
C ILE A 134 -14.22 0.43 14.27
N ASP A 135 -13.79 0.63 15.51
CA ASP A 135 -14.67 1.15 16.57
C ASP A 135 -14.67 2.68 16.49
N THR A 136 -15.71 3.28 15.90
CA THR A 136 -15.82 4.73 15.70
C THR A 136 -15.64 5.53 17.00
N VAL A 137 -16.09 5.01 18.14
CA VAL A 137 -15.94 5.71 19.44
C VAL A 137 -14.49 5.67 19.89
N ARG A 138 -13.85 4.49 19.80
CA ARG A 138 -12.42 4.33 20.08
C ARG A 138 -11.57 5.20 19.16
N GLU A 139 -11.93 5.29 17.89
CA GLU A 139 -11.20 6.07 16.90
C GLU A 139 -11.29 7.57 17.16
N VAL A 140 -12.49 8.09 17.44
CA VAL A 140 -12.66 9.50 17.83
C VAL A 140 -11.90 9.80 19.13
N ALA A 141 -12.01 8.92 20.13
CA ALA A 141 -11.26 9.08 21.37
C ALA A 141 -9.75 8.97 21.16
N GLY A 142 -9.31 8.14 20.21
CA GLY A 142 -7.92 7.98 19.78
C GLY A 142 -7.40 9.26 19.11
N LEU A 143 -8.19 9.87 18.22
CA LEU A 143 -7.85 11.13 17.56
C LEU A 143 -7.63 12.23 18.60
N LEU A 144 -8.60 12.41 19.51
CA LEU A 144 -8.51 13.42 20.57
C LEU A 144 -7.30 13.20 21.49
N ARG A 145 -6.98 11.95 21.82
CA ARG A 145 -5.82 11.60 22.68
C ARG A 145 -4.48 11.71 21.97
N SER A 146 -4.44 11.46 20.66
CA SER A 146 -3.20 11.52 19.88
C SER A 146 -2.67 12.94 19.70
N GLY A 147 -3.55 13.96 19.76
CA GLY A 147 -3.20 15.35 19.45
C GLY A 147 -3.26 15.69 17.96
N GLU A 148 -3.56 14.71 17.10
CA GLU A 148 -3.56 14.86 15.64
C GLU A 148 -4.82 15.50 15.06
N THR A 149 -5.78 15.93 15.90
CA THR A 149 -7.03 16.56 15.46
C THR A 149 -6.79 17.70 14.48
N ARG A 150 -5.78 18.54 14.73
CA ARG A 150 -5.45 19.66 13.85
C ARG A 150 -4.90 19.18 12.51
N ALA A 151 -3.97 18.22 12.52
CA ALA A 151 -3.40 17.66 11.30
C ALA A 151 -4.48 17.01 10.42
N VAL A 152 -5.40 16.25 11.01
CA VAL A 152 -6.53 15.66 10.27
C VAL A 152 -7.46 16.73 9.72
N LEU A 153 -7.82 17.75 10.51
CA LEU A 153 -8.68 18.85 10.03
C LEU A 153 -8.02 19.67 8.92
N ASP A 154 -6.72 19.94 9.02
CA ASP A 154 -5.96 20.64 8.00
C ASP A 154 -5.79 19.77 6.74
N ALA A 155 -5.60 18.45 6.88
CA ALA A 155 -5.56 17.52 5.74
C ALA A 155 -6.91 17.37 5.01
N LEU A 156 -8.03 17.56 5.72
CA LEU A 156 -9.36 17.61 5.10
C LEU A 156 -9.62 18.93 4.36
N ARG A 157 -8.83 19.98 4.62
CA ARG A 157 -8.84 21.22 3.85
C ARG A 157 -7.95 21.01 2.63
N SER A 158 -8.57 20.71 1.50
CA SER A 158 -7.83 20.65 0.24
C SER A 158 -7.26 22.04 -0.10
N PRO A 159 -6.04 22.12 -0.68
CA PRO A 159 -5.54 23.35 -1.29
C PRO A 159 -6.31 23.74 -2.56
N LEU A 160 -7.19 22.87 -3.05
CA LEU A 160 -8.10 23.12 -4.16
C LEU A 160 -9.34 23.85 -3.64
N ASP A 161 -9.93 24.70 -4.48
CA ASP A 161 -11.11 25.50 -4.14
C ASP A 161 -12.23 25.20 -5.14
N TRP A 162 -12.78 24.00 -5.06
CA TRP A 162 -13.88 23.59 -5.93
C TRP A 162 -15.20 24.11 -5.38
N GLU A 163 -16.09 24.59 -6.25
CA GLU A 163 -17.44 25.00 -5.84
C GLU A 163 -18.32 23.79 -5.52
N ARG A 164 -18.17 22.71 -6.29
CA ARG A 164 -18.90 21.44 -6.19
C ARG A 164 -17.96 20.27 -6.40
N PHE A 165 -18.31 19.12 -5.83
CA PHE A 165 -17.51 17.92 -6.06
C PHE A 165 -17.68 17.42 -7.49
N ASP A 166 -16.59 17.35 -8.25
CA ASP A 166 -16.55 16.77 -9.58
C ASP A 166 -15.22 16.04 -9.77
N ALA A 167 -15.27 14.71 -9.91
CA ALA A 167 -14.09 13.89 -10.15
C ALA A 167 -13.39 14.22 -11.48
N GLY A 168 -14.08 14.85 -12.44
CA GLY A 168 -13.50 15.37 -13.67
C GLY A 168 -12.49 16.51 -13.45
N ASN A 169 -12.57 17.22 -12.32
CA ASN A 169 -11.63 18.26 -11.95
C ASN A 169 -10.39 17.72 -11.19
N ALA A 170 -10.36 16.42 -10.90
CA ALA A 170 -9.29 15.80 -10.12
C ALA A 170 -7.94 15.93 -10.83
N ARG A 171 -6.93 16.33 -10.06
CA ARG A 171 -5.54 16.45 -10.52
C ARG A 171 -4.79 15.19 -10.09
N PHE A 172 -4.94 14.13 -10.87
CA PHE A 172 -4.32 12.83 -10.57
C PHE A 172 -2.79 12.89 -10.50
N ASP A 173 -2.16 13.82 -11.24
CA ASP A 173 -0.71 14.05 -11.19
C ASP A 173 -0.22 14.57 -9.83
N ASN A 174 -1.12 15.14 -9.02
CA ASN A 174 -0.82 15.66 -7.69
C ASN A 174 -1.20 14.68 -6.58
N LEU A 175 -1.79 13.53 -6.89
CA LEU A 175 -2.20 12.57 -5.88
C LEU A 175 -0.99 11.82 -5.35
N GLU A 176 -0.85 11.82 -4.03
CA GLU A 176 0.13 11.02 -3.32
C GLU A 176 -0.58 10.02 -2.41
N PHE A 177 -0.30 8.73 -2.63
CA PHE A 177 -0.84 7.66 -1.79
C PHE A 177 0.14 7.31 -0.67
N ALA A 178 0.14 8.14 0.37
CA ALA A 178 1.05 8.04 1.51
C ALA A 178 0.66 6.93 2.52
N PHE A 179 0.66 5.66 2.10
CA PHE A 179 0.33 4.52 2.96
C PHE A 179 1.48 4.12 3.89
N GLY A 180 2.01 5.04 4.67
CA GLY A 180 3.15 4.79 5.56
C GLY A 180 2.86 3.74 6.64
N ALA A 181 3.90 3.22 7.28
CA ALA A 181 3.78 2.37 8.46
C ALA A 181 4.90 2.66 9.47
N VAL A 182 4.59 2.54 10.76
CA VAL A 182 5.61 2.51 11.83
C VAL A 182 5.65 1.12 12.41
N ILE A 183 6.82 0.49 12.41
CA ILE A 183 7.03 -0.85 12.95
C ILE A 183 7.90 -0.71 14.20
N GLU A 184 7.36 -1.18 15.32
CA GLU A 184 8.06 -1.28 16.60
C GLU A 184 8.22 -2.76 16.94
N ALA A 185 9.46 -3.24 17.09
CA ALA A 185 9.73 -4.62 17.48
C ALA A 185 10.39 -4.65 18.87
N ARG A 186 10.02 -5.64 19.68
CA ARG A 186 10.74 -6.02 20.90
C ARG A 186 11.45 -7.34 20.65
N VAL A 187 12.77 -7.36 20.84
CA VAL A 187 13.64 -8.52 20.61
C VAL A 187 14.57 -8.63 21.80
N ASP A 188 14.55 -9.76 22.52
CA ASP A 188 15.31 -9.95 23.76
C ASP A 188 15.23 -8.77 24.75
N GLY A 189 14.03 -8.19 24.88
CA GLY A 189 13.80 -7.01 25.71
C GLY A 189 14.32 -5.67 25.15
N GLU A 190 15.10 -5.66 24.07
CA GLU A 190 15.47 -4.46 23.34
C GLU A 190 14.34 -3.97 22.43
N ARG A 191 14.31 -2.66 22.17
CA ARG A 191 13.27 -2.03 21.34
C ARG A 191 13.84 -1.43 20.08
N TYR A 192 13.24 -1.82 18.97
CA TYR A 192 13.55 -1.37 17.63
C TYR A 192 12.37 -0.61 17.06
N ARG A 193 12.61 0.51 16.39
CA ARG A 193 11.57 1.30 15.73
C ARG A 193 12.05 1.73 14.35
N VAL A 194 11.20 1.54 13.35
CA VAL A 194 11.41 2.02 11.99
C VAL A 194 10.12 2.63 11.48
N ARG A 195 10.25 3.74 10.76
CA ARG A 195 9.16 4.33 9.97
C ARG A 195 9.44 4.06 8.50
N ALA A 196 8.42 3.58 7.80
CA ALA A 196 8.44 3.26 6.38
C ALA A 196 7.41 4.14 5.68
N ASP A 197 7.88 5.27 5.16
CA ASP A 197 7.04 6.23 4.41
C ASP A 197 7.06 5.97 2.91
N GLU A 198 8.15 5.35 2.42
CA GLU A 198 8.40 5.22 1.01
C GLU A 198 7.91 3.88 0.43
N HIS A 199 7.05 4.00 -0.58
CA HIS A 199 6.68 2.88 -1.45
C HIS A 199 7.26 3.12 -2.83
N ALA A 200 8.18 2.25 -3.28
CA ALA A 200 8.93 2.45 -4.52
C ALA A 200 8.06 2.54 -5.80
N GLY A 201 6.79 2.13 -5.71
CA GLY A 201 5.79 2.21 -6.78
C GLY A 201 4.52 2.98 -6.41
N ALA A 202 4.54 3.81 -5.37
CA ALA A 202 3.39 4.64 -5.03
C ALA A 202 3.07 5.65 -6.15
N CYS A 203 1.79 5.92 -6.32
CA CYS A 203 1.30 7.02 -7.14
C CYS A 203 1.70 8.36 -6.50
N GLY A 204 2.07 9.33 -7.34
CA GLY A 204 2.63 10.63 -6.94
C GLY A 204 4.17 10.71 -7.01
N ARG A 205 4.87 9.57 -7.13
CA ARG A 205 6.34 9.60 -7.30
C ARG A 205 6.75 10.06 -8.71
N PRO A 206 7.92 10.72 -8.85
CA PRO A 206 8.45 11.10 -10.17
C PRO A 206 8.49 9.93 -11.15
N LEU A 207 8.08 10.18 -12.40
CA LEU A 207 8.01 9.14 -13.43
C LEU A 207 9.36 8.43 -13.65
N SER A 208 10.48 9.16 -13.53
CA SER A 208 11.82 8.60 -13.64
C SER A 208 12.10 7.54 -12.56
N GLU A 209 11.66 7.76 -11.33
CA GLU A 209 11.84 6.84 -10.21
C GLU A 209 10.95 5.60 -10.35
N THR A 210 9.67 5.78 -10.69
CA THR A 210 8.75 4.66 -10.89
C THR A 210 9.15 3.81 -12.10
N THR A 211 9.60 4.44 -13.18
CA THR A 211 10.18 3.75 -14.36
C THR A 211 11.40 2.93 -13.96
N ALA A 212 12.31 3.49 -13.16
CA ALA A 212 13.48 2.76 -12.68
C ALA A 212 13.08 1.55 -11.79
N THR A 213 12.08 1.69 -10.93
CA THR A 213 11.57 0.58 -10.11
C THR A 213 10.95 -0.52 -10.97
N VAL A 214 10.10 -0.16 -11.93
CA VAL A 214 9.47 -1.12 -12.85
C VAL A 214 10.53 -1.82 -13.69
N ARG A 215 11.49 -1.07 -14.23
CA ARG A 215 12.61 -1.61 -15.01
C ARG A 215 13.43 -2.62 -14.22
N ARG A 216 13.88 -2.26 -13.00
CA ARG A 216 14.62 -3.18 -12.12
C ARG A 216 13.83 -4.46 -11.84
N ARG A 217 12.53 -4.34 -11.58
CA ARG A 217 11.66 -5.51 -11.37
C ARG A 217 11.59 -6.37 -12.62
N PHE A 218 11.35 -5.77 -13.78
CA PHE A 218 11.24 -6.49 -15.04
C PHE A 218 12.56 -7.16 -15.44
N GLU A 219 13.70 -6.48 -15.31
CA GLU A 219 15.04 -7.05 -15.51
C GLU A 219 15.26 -8.29 -14.63
N ARG A 220 14.90 -8.20 -13.34
CA ARG A 220 15.02 -9.32 -12.40
C ARG A 220 14.14 -10.52 -12.79
N GLU A 221 12.88 -10.29 -13.15
CA GLU A 221 11.94 -11.39 -13.47
C GLU A 221 12.17 -11.97 -14.87
N ALA A 222 12.55 -11.15 -15.85
CA ALA A 222 12.85 -11.60 -17.21
C ALA A 222 14.22 -12.29 -17.31
N GLY A 223 15.16 -11.97 -16.41
CA GLY A 223 16.50 -12.54 -16.39
C GLY A 223 17.19 -12.35 -17.75
N ALA A 224 17.77 -13.42 -18.30
CA ALA A 224 18.41 -13.40 -19.62
C ALA A 224 17.45 -13.09 -20.79
N GLY A 225 16.14 -13.19 -20.58
CA GLY A 225 15.13 -12.83 -21.59
C GLY A 225 14.94 -11.32 -21.75
N PHE A 226 15.42 -10.51 -20.80
CA PHE A 226 15.32 -9.06 -20.86
C PHE A 226 16.02 -8.48 -22.09
N ASP A 227 17.25 -8.93 -22.34
CA ASP A 227 18.06 -8.47 -23.47
C ASP A 227 17.39 -8.78 -24.81
N CYS A 228 16.73 -9.95 -24.90
CA CYS A 228 15.96 -10.34 -26.09
C CYS A 228 14.77 -9.39 -26.34
N VAL A 229 14.03 -9.04 -25.28
CA VAL A 229 12.88 -8.11 -25.39
C VAL A 229 13.36 -6.70 -25.74
N CYS A 230 14.44 -6.21 -25.13
CA CYS A 230 15.01 -4.91 -25.44
C CYS A 230 15.52 -4.85 -26.88
N GLN A 231 16.23 -5.88 -27.34
CA GLN A 231 16.73 -5.95 -28.71
C GLN A 231 15.57 -6.00 -29.73
N ALA A 232 14.50 -6.76 -29.44
CA ALA A 232 13.31 -6.80 -30.28
C ALA A 232 12.61 -5.42 -30.35
N HIS A 233 12.56 -4.69 -29.22
CA HIS A 233 11.98 -3.34 -29.17
C HIS A 233 12.80 -2.34 -30.00
N GLU A 234 14.12 -2.32 -29.85
CA GLU A 234 15.02 -1.45 -30.63
C GLU A 234 14.97 -1.73 -32.13
N GLN A 235 14.89 -3.02 -32.51
CA GLN A 235 14.71 -3.44 -33.89
C GLN A 235 13.35 -2.98 -34.44
N GLY A 236 12.29 -3.12 -33.65
CA GLY A 236 10.94 -2.66 -34.02
C GLY A 236 10.86 -1.15 -34.21
N LEU A 237 11.39 -0.37 -33.27
CA LEU A 237 11.46 1.09 -33.40
C LEU A 237 12.30 1.50 -34.60
N SER A 238 13.45 0.87 -34.82
CA SER A 238 14.30 1.14 -35.98
C SER A 238 13.59 0.84 -37.30
N ALA A 239 12.80 -0.24 -37.37
CA ALA A 239 12.01 -0.57 -38.55
C ALA A 239 10.89 0.45 -38.78
N LEU A 240 10.22 0.89 -37.71
CA LEU A 240 9.14 1.87 -37.76
C LEU A 240 9.64 3.26 -38.16
N THR A 241 10.77 3.69 -37.60
CA THR A 241 11.46 4.93 -37.99
C THR A 241 11.90 4.89 -39.45
N ARG A 242 12.44 3.75 -39.94
CA ARG A 242 12.77 3.58 -41.36
C ARG A 242 11.54 3.68 -42.26
N PHE A 243 10.43 3.06 -41.86
CA PHE A 243 9.17 3.15 -42.61
C PHE A 243 8.65 4.58 -42.68
N LEU A 244 8.63 5.31 -41.57
CA LEU A 244 8.14 6.69 -41.51
C LEU A 244 9.08 7.71 -42.16
N SER A 245 10.39 7.43 -42.19
CA SER A 245 11.40 8.33 -42.76
C SER A 245 11.71 8.04 -44.24
N ALA A 246 11.11 7.00 -44.82
CA ALA A 246 11.26 6.71 -46.23
C ALA A 246 10.66 7.84 -47.07
N PRO A 247 11.43 8.55 -47.91
CA PRO A 247 10.91 9.61 -48.73
C PRO A 247 10.14 8.99 -49.90
N GLY A 248 8.82 8.94 -49.75
CA GLY A 248 7.90 8.50 -50.82
C GLY A 248 6.68 7.79 -50.26
N GLY A 249 5.53 8.49 -50.29
CA GLY A 249 4.23 7.87 -50.12
C GLY A 249 4.04 6.78 -51.17
N GLY A 250 4.21 5.53 -50.76
CA GLY A 250 3.76 4.37 -51.53
C GLY A 250 2.25 4.28 -51.42
N THR A 251 1.56 4.56 -52.52
CA THR A 251 0.13 4.31 -52.70
C THR A 251 -0.19 2.86 -52.31
N VAL A 252 -0.99 2.70 -51.27
CA VAL A 252 -1.58 1.41 -50.91
C VAL A 252 -2.63 1.09 -51.96
N THR A 253 -2.30 0.21 -52.90
CA THR A 253 -3.29 -0.48 -53.73
C THR A 253 -3.98 -1.53 -52.88
N GLU A 254 -5.23 -1.28 -52.49
CA GLU A 254 -6.16 -2.29 -51.99
C GLU A 254 -6.35 -3.38 -53.05
N ARG A 255 -6.29 -4.64 -52.60
CA ARG A 255 -6.77 -5.82 -53.33
C ARG A 255 -7.92 -6.43 -52.57
#